data_AF-A0AAD6MPL7-F1
#
_entry.id   AF-A0AAD6MPL7-F1
#
_cell.length_a   1.000
_cell.length_b   1.000
_cell.length_c   1.000
_cell.angle_alpha   90.00
_cell.angle_beta   90.00
_cell.angle_gamma   90.00
#
_symmetry.space_group_name_H-M   'P 1'
#
loop_
_entity.id
_entity.type
_entity.pdbx_description
1 polymer ?
#
loop_
_entity_poly.entity_id
_entity_poly.type
_entity_poly.pdbx_seq_one_letter_code
_entity_poly.pdbx_strand_id
1 'polypeptide(L)'
;MSDYGNDDDVEETFDYEPGEDVFDEEPEEQDGLEGEDGVEGEDYPTTNGENVVVSGDPNAGYAGKVMEQSREKKVPNDQRTTTPYLTKYERARVLGTRALQISMNAPVLVDLEGETDPLQIAMKELNQKKIPLIIRRYLPDGWYEDWTCEELL
;
A
#
# COMPACT_ATOMS: atom_id res chain seq x y z
N MET A 1 13.89 71.29 15.38
CA MET A 1 15.01 71.34 14.41
C MET A 1 15.64 69.96 14.48
N SER A 2 15.20 69.03 13.61
CA SER A 2 15.96 68.52 12.43
C SER A 2 17.25 67.84 12.88
N ASP A 3 17.51 66.57 12.59
CA ASP A 3 17.61 66.01 11.23
C ASP A 3 17.74 64.46 11.28
N TYR A 4 17.54 63.83 10.13
CA TYR A 4 17.26 62.42 9.81
C TYR A 4 18.34 61.37 10.10
N GLY A 5 17.91 60.10 10.21
CA GLY A 5 18.78 58.92 10.16
C GLY A 5 18.03 57.60 10.26
N ASN A 6 17.19 57.31 9.26
CA ASN A 6 16.50 56.04 9.00
C ASN A 6 17.51 55.05 8.40
N ASP A 7 17.85 53.99 9.13
CA ASP A 7 18.66 52.87 8.64
C ASP A 7 18.06 51.56 9.20
N ASP A 8 18.18 50.48 8.43
CA ASP A 8 17.64 49.13 8.67
C ASP A 8 16.26 48.81 8.07
N ASP A 9 16.07 49.17 6.80
CA ASP A 9 15.37 48.31 5.82
C ASP A 9 16.40 47.84 4.78
N VAL A 10 17.00 46.67 5.01
CA VAL A 10 17.63 45.89 3.94
C VAL A 10 17.20 44.44 4.08
N GLU A 11 16.42 44.03 3.09
CA GLU A 11 15.96 42.68 2.82
C GLU A 11 17.11 41.67 2.94
N GLU A 12 16.97 40.71 3.86
CA GLU A 12 17.85 39.54 3.90
C GLU A 12 17.38 38.56 2.83
N THR A 13 17.85 38.80 1.60
CA THR A 13 17.77 37.88 0.47
C THR A 13 18.61 36.64 0.81
N PHE A 14 17.97 35.60 1.33
CA PHE A 14 18.59 34.28 1.47
C PHE A 14 18.74 33.64 0.09
N ASP A 15 19.83 33.97 -0.59
CA ASP A 15 20.32 33.27 -1.77
C ASP A 15 20.73 31.83 -1.37
N TYR A 16 19.87 30.87 -1.66
CA TYR A 16 20.15 29.44 -1.54
C TYR A 16 21.00 29.00 -2.74
N GLU A 17 22.32 28.95 -2.57
CA GLU A 17 23.21 28.27 -3.52
C GLU A 17 23.21 26.75 -3.24
N PRO A 18 22.80 25.89 -4.19
CA PRO A 18 22.86 24.45 -4.01
C PRO A 18 24.32 23.99 -4.12
N GLY A 19 24.93 23.66 -2.98
CA GLY A 19 26.21 22.96 -2.94
C GLY A 19 26.05 21.57 -3.56
N GLU A 20 26.83 21.32 -4.61
CA GLU A 20 26.96 20.03 -5.28
C GLU A 20 27.65 19.01 -4.34
N ASP A 21 26.87 18.28 -3.54
CA ASP A 21 27.35 17.05 -2.91
C ASP A 21 27.21 15.91 -3.93
N VAL A 22 28.26 15.76 -4.73
CA VAL A 22 28.48 14.63 -5.63
C VAL A 22 28.64 13.37 -4.77
N PHE A 23 27.55 12.61 -4.62
CA PHE A 23 27.56 11.31 -3.95
C PHE A 23 28.17 10.28 -4.90
N ASP A 24 29.50 10.24 -4.96
CA ASP A 24 30.28 9.25 -5.69
C ASP A 24 30.46 8.01 -4.79
N GLU A 25 29.42 7.18 -4.70
CA GLU A 25 29.51 5.83 -4.12
C GLU A 25 29.63 4.83 -5.29
N GLU A 26 30.86 4.41 -5.59
CA GLU A 26 31.12 3.26 -6.45
C GLU A 26 30.45 2.01 -5.84
N PRO A 27 29.65 1.24 -6.60
CA PRO A 27 29.14 -0.03 -6.11
C PRO A 27 30.29 -1.05 -6.10
N GLU A 28 30.64 -1.55 -4.91
CA GLU A 28 31.57 -2.67 -4.80
C GLU A 28 31.00 -3.92 -5.49
N GLU A 29 31.75 -4.44 -6.45
CA GLU A 29 31.47 -5.70 -7.14
C GLU A 29 31.56 -6.87 -6.14
N GLN A 30 30.42 -7.41 -5.71
CA GLN A 30 30.41 -8.69 -5.00
C GLN A 30 30.65 -9.83 -6.00
N ASP A 31 31.84 -10.38 -5.90
CA ASP A 31 32.34 -11.53 -6.66
C ASP A 31 31.38 -12.74 -6.51
N GLY A 32 31.05 -13.35 -7.65
CA GLY A 32 30.05 -14.40 -7.76
C GLY A 32 30.38 -15.65 -6.93
N LEU A 33 29.47 -16.02 -6.03
CA LEU A 33 29.44 -17.34 -5.42
C LEU A 33 28.58 -18.27 -6.28
N GLU A 34 29.21 -18.93 -7.26
CA GLU A 34 28.67 -20.16 -7.84
C GLU A 34 29.04 -21.34 -6.93
N GLY A 35 28.03 -21.94 -6.30
CA GLY A 35 28.16 -23.13 -5.47
C GLY A 35 26.78 -23.74 -5.23
N GLU A 36 26.49 -24.78 -6.01
CA GLU A 36 25.32 -25.65 -5.94
C GLU A 36 25.18 -26.29 -4.56
N ASP A 37 24.10 -26.01 -3.83
CA ASP A 37 23.67 -26.82 -2.69
C ASP A 37 22.14 -26.92 -2.69
N GLY A 38 21.65 -28.15 -2.85
CA GLY A 38 20.22 -28.47 -2.80
C GLY A 38 19.66 -28.20 -1.41
N VAL A 39 18.62 -27.36 -1.33
CA VAL A 39 17.88 -27.15 -0.10
C VAL A 39 16.94 -28.33 0.10
N GLU A 40 17.37 -29.30 0.90
CA GLU A 40 16.48 -30.26 1.55
C GLU A 40 15.51 -29.47 2.45
N GLY A 41 14.21 -29.71 2.27
CA GLY A 41 13.17 -28.98 2.97
C GLY A 41 13.20 -29.26 4.47
N GLU A 42 13.61 -28.26 5.25
CA GLU A 42 13.44 -28.27 6.71
C GLU A 42 11.97 -28.00 7.05
N ASP A 43 11.32 -29.04 7.59
CA ASP A 43 9.92 -29.07 8.03
C ASP A 43 9.76 -28.25 9.31
N TYR A 44 9.15 -27.06 9.21
CA TYR A 44 8.74 -26.29 10.38
C TYR A 44 7.55 -26.99 11.06
N PRO A 45 7.62 -27.36 12.34
CA PRO A 45 6.50 -28.02 13.01
C PRO A 45 5.31 -27.06 13.14
N THR A 46 4.27 -27.28 12.34
CA THR A 46 2.99 -26.59 12.49
C THR A 46 2.32 -27.08 13.77
N THR A 47 2.47 -26.31 14.85
CA THR A 47 1.67 -26.49 16.06
C THR A 47 0.46 -25.57 15.95
N ASN A 48 -0.55 -26.01 15.19
CA ASN A 48 -1.91 -25.54 15.42
C ASN A 48 -2.75 -26.74 15.83
N GLY A 49 -3.03 -26.77 17.13
CA GLY A 49 -3.90 -27.74 17.76
C GLY A 49 -5.27 -27.81 17.06
N GLU A 50 -5.74 -29.04 16.93
CA GLU A 50 -7.13 -29.41 16.66
C GLU A 50 -7.69 -29.02 15.28
N ASN A 51 -7.03 -29.46 14.21
CA ASN A 51 -7.73 -29.78 12.98
C ASN A 51 -7.73 -31.30 12.77
N VAL A 52 -8.74 -31.98 13.31
CA VAL A 52 -9.05 -33.36 12.93
C VAL A 52 -9.46 -33.33 11.46
N VAL A 53 -8.56 -33.76 10.58
CA VAL A 53 -8.88 -34.00 9.17
C VAL A 53 -9.77 -35.23 9.07
N VAL A 54 -11.08 -35.04 9.24
CA VAL A 54 -12.08 -36.06 8.90
C VAL A 54 -12.11 -36.14 7.38
N SER A 55 -11.64 -37.26 6.84
CA SER A 55 -11.84 -37.63 5.44
C SER A 55 -13.35 -37.81 5.20
N GLY A 56 -14.00 -36.73 4.78
CA GLY A 56 -15.43 -36.65 4.51
C GLY A 56 -15.70 -35.46 3.60
N ASP A 57 -16.41 -35.72 2.50
CA ASP A 57 -16.81 -34.82 1.42
C ASP A 57 -16.63 -33.31 1.69
N PRO A 58 -15.74 -32.60 0.93
CA PRO A 58 -15.46 -31.17 1.13
C PRO A 58 -16.67 -30.25 0.90
N ASN A 59 -17.83 -30.77 0.47
CA ASN A 59 -19.02 -29.97 0.19
C ASN A 59 -20.04 -29.91 1.35
N ALA A 60 -19.81 -30.57 2.49
CA ALA A 60 -20.91 -30.85 3.44
C ALA A 60 -21.09 -29.87 4.63
N GLY A 61 -20.24 -28.87 4.90
CA GLY A 61 -20.47 -28.07 6.12
C GLY A 61 -19.66 -26.82 6.42
N TYR A 62 -18.67 -26.43 5.60
CA TYR A 62 -17.76 -25.34 5.97
C TYR A 62 -18.13 -23.96 5.39
N ALA A 63 -19.00 -23.90 4.38
CA ALA A 63 -19.24 -22.67 3.63
C ALA A 63 -20.09 -21.61 4.36
N GLY A 64 -20.93 -22.00 5.32
CA GLY A 64 -21.95 -21.10 5.90
C GLY A 64 -21.47 -20.22 7.06
N LYS A 65 -20.78 -20.81 8.04
CA LYS A 65 -20.55 -20.14 9.35
C LYS A 65 -19.45 -19.07 9.34
N VAL A 66 -18.40 -19.24 8.52
CA VAL A 66 -17.26 -18.29 8.48
C VAL A 66 -17.66 -16.94 7.89
N MET A 67 -18.57 -16.94 6.91
CA MET A 67 -19.00 -15.73 6.21
C MET A 67 -20.01 -14.90 7.01
N GLU A 68 -20.76 -15.53 7.92
CA GLU A 68 -21.76 -14.87 8.76
C GLU A 68 -21.10 -14.10 9.91
N GLN A 69 -20.15 -14.73 10.61
CA GLN A 69 -19.39 -14.11 11.71
C GLN A 69 -18.58 -12.88 11.28
N SER A 70 -18.13 -12.85 10.03
CA SER A 70 -17.39 -11.69 9.50
C SER A 70 -18.32 -10.49 9.26
N ARG A 71 -19.57 -10.67 8.86
CA ARG A 71 -20.49 -9.52 8.65
C ARG A 71 -20.92 -8.85 9.95
N GLU A 72 -20.97 -9.59 11.05
CA GLU A 72 -21.41 -9.10 12.37
C GLU A 72 -20.47 -8.05 12.96
N LYS A 73 -19.20 -8.01 12.52
CA LYS A 73 -18.15 -7.12 13.04
C LYS A 73 -17.89 -5.88 12.19
N LYS A 74 -18.78 -5.58 11.24
CA LYS A 74 -18.67 -4.38 10.40
C LYS A 74 -19.16 -3.14 11.15
N VAL A 75 -18.30 -2.14 11.28
CA VAL A 75 -18.68 -0.81 11.78
C VAL A 75 -19.50 -0.09 10.70
N PRO A 76 -20.67 0.49 11.04
CA PRO A 76 -21.45 1.31 10.10
C PRO A 76 -20.66 2.51 9.56
N ASN A 77 -20.92 2.91 8.31
CA ASN A 77 -20.15 3.97 7.65
C ASN A 77 -20.15 5.30 8.41
N ASP A 78 -21.25 5.65 9.09
CA ASP A 78 -21.41 6.89 9.85
C ASP A 78 -20.71 6.88 11.21
N GLN A 79 -20.24 5.71 11.65
CA GLN A 79 -19.59 5.48 12.95
C GLN A 79 -18.10 5.11 12.80
N ARG A 80 -17.53 5.28 11.59
CA ARG A 80 -16.11 5.06 11.33
C ARG A 80 -15.27 6.07 12.09
N THR A 81 -14.20 5.60 12.71
CA THR A 81 -13.30 6.38 13.57
C THR A 81 -11.92 6.57 12.96
N THR A 82 -11.51 5.70 12.02
CA THR A 82 -10.19 5.79 11.41
C THR A 82 -10.07 6.98 10.45
N THR A 83 -8.83 7.32 10.11
CA THR A 83 -8.47 8.51 9.33
C THR A 83 -9.10 8.52 7.92
N PRO A 84 -9.62 9.65 7.40
CA PRO A 84 -10.13 9.72 6.02
C PRO A 84 -9.01 9.76 4.96
N TYR A 85 -7.74 9.71 5.36
CA TYR A 85 -6.59 9.72 4.46
C TYR A 85 -6.11 8.32 4.12
N LEU A 86 -5.62 8.16 2.90
CA LEU A 86 -4.95 6.93 2.47
C LEU A 86 -3.58 6.82 3.16
N THR A 87 -3.35 5.77 3.94
CA THR A 87 -2.04 5.57 4.56
C THR A 87 -0.99 5.16 3.52
N LYS A 88 0.29 5.45 3.79
CA LYS A 88 1.39 5.05 2.90
C LYS A 88 1.41 3.54 2.59
N TYR A 89 1.01 2.71 3.55
CA TYR A 89 0.96 1.25 3.41
C TYR A 89 -0.20 0.82 2.52
N GLU A 90 -1.38 1.43 2.70
CA GLU A 90 -2.54 1.17 1.86
C GLU A 90 -2.28 1.63 0.42
N ARG A 91 -1.69 2.81 0.22
CA ARG A 91 -1.29 3.30 -1.10
C ARG A 91 -0.39 2.30 -1.82
N ALA A 92 0.67 1.84 -1.16
CA ALA A 92 1.58 0.86 -1.75
C ALA A 92 0.86 -0.45 -2.11
N ARG A 93 0.00 -0.95 -1.22
CA ARG A 93 -0.72 -2.21 -1.43
C ARG A 93 -1.78 -2.10 -2.53
N VAL A 94 -2.51 -0.99 -2.59
CA VAL A 94 -3.52 -0.70 -3.62
C VAL A 94 -2.85 -0.61 -4.98
N LEU A 95 -1.75 0.15 -5.11
CA LEU A 95 -0.99 0.24 -6.36
C LEU A 95 -0.43 -1.11 -6.80
N GLY A 96 0.18 -1.88 -5.88
CA GLY A 96 0.72 -3.20 -6.21
C GLY A 96 -0.36 -4.18 -6.64
N THR A 97 -1.48 -4.25 -5.91
CA THR A 97 -2.61 -5.14 -6.25
C THR A 97 -3.22 -4.75 -7.59
N ARG A 98 -3.40 -3.44 -7.84
CA ARG A 98 -4.00 -2.97 -9.07
C ARG A 98 -3.08 -3.13 -10.28
N ALA A 99 -1.79 -2.85 -10.13
CA ALA A 99 -0.80 -3.11 -11.16
C ALA A 99 -0.74 -4.60 -11.53
N LEU A 100 -0.84 -5.50 -10.55
CA LEU A 100 -0.92 -6.95 -10.78
C LEU A 100 -2.19 -7.34 -11.58
N GLN A 101 -3.33 -6.73 -11.27
CA GLN A 101 -4.55 -6.97 -12.06
C GLN A 101 -4.37 -6.53 -13.51
N ILE A 102 -3.81 -5.34 -13.73
CA ILE A 102 -3.57 -4.79 -15.07
C ILE A 102 -2.60 -5.68 -15.86
N SER A 103 -1.54 -6.19 -15.21
CA SER A 103 -0.60 -7.10 -15.86
C SER A 103 -1.24 -8.43 -16.26
N MET A 104 -2.28 -8.87 -15.52
CA MET A 104 -3.14 -10.00 -15.85
C MET A 104 -4.28 -9.62 -16.82
N ASN A 105 -4.10 -8.55 -17.62
CA ASN A 105 -5.06 -8.06 -18.61
C ASN A 105 -6.44 -7.69 -18.04
N ALA A 106 -6.52 -7.30 -16.76
CA ALA A 106 -7.77 -6.76 -16.23
C ALA A 106 -8.16 -5.44 -16.92
N PRO A 107 -9.47 -5.11 -17.00
CA PRO A 107 -9.92 -3.86 -17.62
C PRO A 107 -9.38 -2.63 -16.90
N VAL A 108 -8.82 -1.68 -17.67
CA VAL A 108 -8.35 -0.38 -17.21
C VAL A 108 -9.50 0.64 -17.29
N LEU A 109 -9.66 1.48 -16.26
CA LEU A 109 -10.78 2.42 -16.12
C LEU A 109 -10.41 3.88 -16.45
N VAL A 110 -9.17 4.11 -16.89
CA VAL A 110 -8.65 5.41 -17.33
C VAL A 110 -8.19 5.33 -18.78
N ASP A 111 -8.18 6.48 -19.45
CA ASP A 111 -7.65 6.60 -20.80
C ASP A 111 -6.12 6.48 -20.78
N LEU A 112 -5.60 5.62 -21.64
CA LEU A 112 -4.16 5.41 -21.82
C LEU A 112 -3.64 6.43 -22.84
N GLU A 113 -2.60 7.17 -22.47
CA GLU A 113 -1.87 8.16 -23.27
C GLU A 113 -0.48 7.62 -23.69
N GLY A 114 -0.36 6.31 -23.84
CA GLY A 114 0.89 5.63 -24.21
C GLY A 114 1.63 4.97 -23.04
N GLU A 115 1.01 4.91 -21.85
CA GLU A 115 1.57 4.17 -20.72
C GLU A 115 1.53 2.66 -21.01
N THR A 116 2.69 2.01 -20.87
CA THR A 116 2.84 0.54 -21.04
C THR A 116 3.09 -0.18 -19.71
N ASP A 117 3.64 0.53 -18.73
CA ASP A 117 3.91 -0.01 -17.40
C ASP A 117 2.62 -0.11 -16.57
N PRO A 118 2.24 -1.32 -16.09
CA PRO A 118 1.06 -1.50 -15.24
C PRO A 118 1.07 -0.64 -13.98
N LEU A 119 2.24 -0.34 -13.41
CA LEU A 119 2.34 0.49 -12.23
C LEU A 119 2.01 1.95 -12.54
N GLN A 120 2.51 2.51 -13.64
CA GLN A 120 2.13 3.86 -14.08
C GLN A 120 0.62 3.95 -14.35
N ILE A 121 0.03 2.94 -14.98
CA ILE A 121 -1.42 2.90 -15.24
C ILE A 121 -2.19 2.87 -13.91
N ALA A 122 -1.77 2.05 -12.94
CA ALA A 122 -2.39 2.01 -11.61
C ALA A 122 -2.25 3.36 -10.86
N MET A 123 -1.11 4.05 -10.99
CA MET A 123 -0.93 5.39 -10.43
C MET A 123 -1.88 6.40 -11.07
N LYS A 124 -2.07 6.34 -12.39
CA LYS A 124 -3.03 7.18 -13.12
C LYS A 124 -4.48 6.92 -12.66
N GLU A 125 -4.85 5.66 -12.46
CA GLU A 125 -6.15 5.29 -11.91
C GLU A 125 -6.35 5.78 -10.48
N LEU A 126 -5.32 5.68 -9.62
CA LEU A 126 -5.38 6.17 -8.24
C LEU A 126 -5.58 7.69 -8.20
N ASN A 127 -4.82 8.42 -9.02
CA ASN A 127 -4.91 9.89 -9.09
C ASN A 127 -6.27 10.37 -9.60
N GLN A 128 -6.91 9.62 -10.51
CA GLN A 128 -8.28 9.90 -10.97
C GLN A 128 -9.37 9.29 -10.07
N LYS A 129 -9.00 8.66 -8.94
CA LYS A 129 -9.92 7.99 -8.01
C LYS A 129 -10.80 6.91 -8.64
N LYS A 130 -10.30 6.22 -9.67
CA LYS A 130 -11.03 5.18 -10.42
C LYS A 130 -10.66 3.75 -10.04
N ILE A 131 -9.86 3.53 -8.99
CA ILE A 131 -9.50 2.17 -8.58
C ILE A 131 -10.72 1.49 -7.91
N PRO A 132 -11.21 0.35 -8.43
CA PRO A 132 -12.39 -0.33 -7.91
C PRO A 132 -12.04 -1.26 -6.74
N LEU A 133 -11.34 -0.74 -5.72
CA LEU A 133 -10.92 -1.51 -4.54
C LEU A 133 -11.46 -0.88 -3.25
N ILE A 134 -11.69 -1.74 -2.26
CA ILE A 134 -12.10 -1.37 -0.91
C ILE A 134 -11.02 -1.84 0.06
N ILE A 135 -10.60 -0.95 0.94
CA ILE A 135 -9.67 -1.22 2.03
C ILE A 135 -10.49 -1.57 3.26
N ARG A 136 -10.22 -2.74 3.85
CA ARG A 136 -10.77 -3.15 5.14
C ARG A 136 -9.75 -2.90 6.24
N ARG A 137 -10.05 -1.96 7.15
CA ARG A 137 -9.23 -1.66 8.33
C ARG A 137 -9.76 -2.44 9.52
N TYR A 138 -8.95 -3.34 10.06
CA TYR A 138 -9.28 -4.07 11.27
C TYR A 138 -8.88 -3.27 12.51
N LEU A 139 -9.80 -3.18 13.45
CA LEU A 139 -9.59 -2.58 14.76
C LEU A 139 -9.07 -3.65 15.75
N PRO A 140 -8.40 -3.25 16.85
CA PRO A 140 -7.84 -4.20 17.81
C PRO A 140 -8.86 -5.10 18.51
N ASP A 141 -10.12 -4.68 18.57
CA ASP A 141 -11.27 -5.43 19.11
C ASP A 141 -11.86 -6.45 18.12
N GLY A 142 -11.32 -6.52 16.90
CA GLY A 142 -11.74 -7.39 15.82
C GLY A 142 -12.89 -6.85 14.97
N TRP A 143 -13.39 -5.64 15.27
CA TRP A 143 -14.29 -4.92 14.37
C TRP A 143 -13.52 -4.43 13.15
N TYR A 144 -14.22 -4.08 12.07
CA TYR A 144 -13.59 -3.49 10.91
C TYR A 144 -14.40 -2.38 10.26
N GLU A 145 -13.68 -1.50 9.59
CA GLU A 145 -14.22 -0.42 8.76
C GLU A 145 -13.88 -0.71 7.30
N ASP A 146 -14.87 -0.62 6.41
CA ASP A 146 -14.65 -0.69 4.97
C ASP A 146 -14.53 0.75 4.43
N TRP A 147 -13.45 1.04 3.70
CA TRP A 147 -13.16 2.32 3.07
C TRP A 147 -12.97 2.14 1.56
N THR A 148 -13.67 2.91 0.73
CA THR A 148 -13.44 2.88 -0.73
C THR A 148 -12.18 3.65 -1.09
N CYS A 149 -11.44 3.22 -2.12
CA CYS A 149 -10.27 3.98 -2.56
C CYS A 149 -10.65 5.37 -3.12
N GLU A 150 -11.90 5.54 -3.56
CA GLU A 150 -12.42 6.81 -4.07
C GLU A 150 -12.64 7.85 -2.96
N GLU A 151 -13.15 7.42 -1.80
CA GLU A 151 -13.48 8.35 -0.70
C GLU A 151 -12.24 8.77 0.10
N LEU A 152 -11.16 7.99 0.04
CA LEU A 152 -9.90 8.33 0.71
C LEU A 152 -9.22 9.52 0.00
N LEU A 153 -8.70 10.44 0.81
CA LEU A 153 -7.94 11.62 0.37
C LEU A 153 -6.46 11.30 0.15
#